data_AF-A0A8X6U6P0-F1
#
_entry.id   AF-A0A8X6U6P0-F1
#
_cell.length_a   1.000
_cell.length_b   1.000
_cell.length_c   1.000
_cell.angle_alpha   90.00
_cell.angle_beta   90.00
_cell.angle_gamma   90.00
#
_symmetry.space_group_name_H-M   'P 1'
#
loop_
_entity.id
_entity.type
_entity.pdbx_description
1 polymer ?
#
loop_
_entity_poly.entity_id
_entity_poly.type
_entity_poly.pdbx_seq_one_letter_code
_entity_poly.pdbx_strand_id
1 'polypeptide(L)'
;MKSFDRTIFQNDRYEVQLPGKKDGDLPFDIQEEWLLWCTELPRLSDLKISRIIPNSIKEEITDVVEIHSFCVANQKTYGIATYLRVLKRSGIEVNLITSKSRVTSLK
;
A
#
# COMPACT_ATOMS: atom_id res chain seq x y z
N MET A 1 -5.13 19.56 5.10
CA MET A 1 -4.20 18.83 5.98
C MET A 1 -4.96 17.71 6.68
N LYS A 2 -4.91 16.47 6.17
CA LYS A 2 -5.40 15.29 6.90
C LYS A 2 -4.26 14.27 6.91
N SER A 3 -3.80 14.00 8.11
CA SER A 3 -2.72 13.06 8.45
C SER A 3 -2.96 11.72 7.75
N PHE A 4 -1.88 11.08 7.28
CA PHE A 4 -1.87 9.63 7.15
C PHE A 4 -2.28 9.09 8.53
N ASP A 5 -3.36 8.32 8.59
CA ASP A 5 -3.85 7.77 9.84
C ASP A 5 -2.74 6.86 10.40
N ARG A 6 -2.08 7.31 11.48
CA ARG A 6 -0.87 6.68 12.03
C ARG A 6 -1.18 5.37 12.77
N THR A 7 -2.44 4.97 12.79
CA THR A 7 -2.95 3.88 13.62
C THR A 7 -2.79 2.50 12.98
N ILE A 8 -2.46 2.42 11.68
CA ILE A 8 -2.52 1.16 10.92
C ILE A 8 -1.27 0.28 11.11
N PHE A 9 -0.25 0.76 11.83
CA PHE A 9 0.96 -0.01 12.13
C PHE A 9 1.13 -0.37 13.61
N GLN A 10 0.09 -0.20 14.44
CA GLN A 10 0.13 -0.70 15.81
C GLN A 10 -0.37 -2.15 15.87
N ASN A 11 0.57 -3.09 15.89
CA ASN A 11 0.45 -4.39 16.57
C ASN A 11 -0.73 -5.31 16.23
N ASP A 12 -1.35 -5.20 15.06
CA ASP A 12 -2.30 -6.20 14.59
C ASP A 12 -1.54 -7.46 14.14
N ARG A 13 -1.28 -8.36 15.09
CA ARG A 13 -0.95 -9.76 14.78
C ARG A 13 -2.15 -10.34 14.03
N TYR A 14 -2.05 -10.45 12.71
CA TYR A 14 -3.00 -11.22 11.94
C TYR A 14 -2.87 -12.70 12.34
N GLU A 15 -3.71 -13.19 13.25
CA GLU A 15 -3.91 -14.63 13.43
C GLU A 15 -4.63 -15.15 12.18
N VAL A 16 -3.83 -15.63 11.22
CA VAL A 16 -4.33 -16.33 10.04
C VAL A 16 -4.80 -17.72 10.49
N GLN A 17 -6.09 -17.88 10.75
CA GLN A 17 -6.69 -19.20 10.90
C GLN A 17 -6.85 -19.84 9.51
N LEU A 18 -5.89 -20.70 9.13
CA LEU A 18 -5.95 -21.51 7.92
C LEU A 18 -6.94 -22.67 8.11
N PRO A 19 -7.85 -22.93 7.15
CA PRO A 19 -8.76 -24.06 7.22
C PRO A 19 -8.01 -25.36 6.87
N GLY A 20 -7.91 -26.27 7.83
CA GLY A 20 -7.98 -27.71 7.56
C GLY A 20 -6.93 -28.32 6.62
N LYS A 21 -5.65 -28.00 6.78
CA LYS A 21 -4.51 -28.91 6.52
C LYS A 21 -3.30 -28.31 7.23
N LYS A 22 -2.58 -29.08 8.06
CA LYS A 22 -1.26 -28.65 8.52
C LYS A 22 -0.34 -28.73 7.31
N ASP A 23 -0.10 -27.60 6.66
CA ASP A 23 1.08 -27.46 5.82
C ASP A 23 2.29 -27.81 6.70
N GLY A 24 3.26 -28.56 6.15
CA GLY A 24 4.48 -28.92 6.86
C GLY A 24 5.24 -27.69 7.35
N ASP A 25 6.24 -27.89 8.20
CA ASP A 25 7.06 -26.78 8.69
C ASP A 25 7.55 -25.93 7.51
N LEU A 26 7.32 -24.62 7.60
CA LEU A 26 7.79 -23.68 6.60
C LEU A 26 9.32 -23.85 6.48
N PRO A 27 9.87 -23.98 5.27
CA PRO A 27 11.32 -24.05 5.07
C PRO A 27 12.03 -22.96 5.87
N PHE A 28 13.12 -23.34 6.55
CA PHE A 28 13.83 -22.47 7.50
C PHE A 28 14.28 -21.15 6.87
N ASP A 29 14.72 -21.21 5.62
CA ASP A 29 15.09 -20.09 4.77
C ASP A 29 13.94 -19.07 4.61
N ILE A 30 12.73 -19.55 4.31
CA ILE A 30 11.55 -18.68 4.16
C ILE A 30 11.16 -18.05 5.50
N GLN A 31 11.28 -18.80 6.60
CA GLN A 31 11.01 -18.27 7.93
C GLN A 31 12.01 -17.17 8.33
N GLU A 32 13.30 -17.36 8.02
CA GLU A 32 14.34 -16.36 8.28
C GLU A 32 14.12 -15.10 7.44
N GLU A 33 13.83 -15.24 6.14
CA GLU A 33 13.50 -14.11 5.26
C GLU A 33 12.27 -13.35 5.73
N TRP A 34 11.22 -14.06 6.15
CA TRP A 34 10.01 -13.44 6.68
C TRP A 34 10.28 -12.63 7.95
N LEU A 35 11.07 -13.18 8.87
CA LEU A 35 11.45 -12.48 10.10
C LEU A 35 12.29 -11.25 9.81
N LEU A 36 13.27 -11.36 8.89
CA LEU A 36 14.06 -10.23 8.45
C LEU A 36 13.17 -9.13 7.86
N TRP A 37 12.27 -9.48 6.94
CA TRP A 37 11.32 -8.54 6.35
C TRP A 37 10.45 -7.85 7.42
N CYS A 38 9.97 -8.60 8.43
CA CYS A 38 9.24 -8.03 9.57
C CYS A 38 10.06 -7.00 10.33
N THR A 39 11.38 -7.19 10.48
CA THR A 39 12.26 -6.20 11.13
C THR A 39 12.46 -4.94 10.30
N GLU A 40 12.29 -5.02 8.98
CA GLU A 40 12.42 -3.87 8.07
C GLU A 40 11.13 -3.06 7.94
N LEU A 41 9.96 -3.66 8.21
CA LEU A 41 8.66 -3.00 8.13
C LEU A 41 8.59 -1.63 8.82
N PRO A 42 9.14 -1.42 10.04
CA PRO A 42 9.15 -0.10 10.66
C PRO A 42 9.79 1.00 9.80
N ARG A 43 10.77 0.66 8.94
CA ARG A 43 11.45 1.60 8.03
C ARG A 43 10.52 2.17 6.96
N LEU A 44 9.37 1.53 6.69
CA LEU A 44 8.35 2.09 5.80
C LEU A 44 7.75 3.39 6.33
N SER A 45 7.85 3.66 7.64
CA SER A 45 7.40 4.94 8.22
C SER A 45 8.24 6.14 7.75
N ASP A 46 9.49 5.88 7.33
CA ASP A 46 10.40 6.88 6.78
C ASP A 46 10.13 7.14 5.29
N LEU A 47 9.43 6.22 4.60
CA LEU A 47 9.10 6.37 3.19
C LEU A 47 8.22 7.61 2.96
N LYS A 48 8.77 8.58 2.22
CA LYS A 48 8.03 9.78 1.80
C LYS A 48 7.55 9.60 0.38
N ILE A 49 6.24 9.40 0.23
CA ILE A 49 5.57 9.39 -1.07
C ILE A 49 5.09 10.81 -1.37
N SER A 50 5.52 11.35 -2.51
CA SER A 50 5.03 12.63 -3.00
C SER A 50 3.52 12.55 -3.25
N ARG A 51 2.75 13.42 -2.60
CA ARG A 51 1.28 13.57 -2.74
C ARG A 51 0.94 14.81 -3.57
N ILE A 52 1.72 15.07 -4.61
CA ILE A 52 1.55 16.24 -5.46
C ILE A 52 0.73 15.84 -6.67
N ILE A 53 -0.31 16.63 -6.99
CA ILE A 53 -0.91 16.59 -8.32
C ILE A 53 0.06 17.34 -9.23
N PRO A 54 0.67 16.67 -10.23
CA PRO A 54 1.73 17.28 -11.01
C PRO A 54 1.24 18.53 -11.73
N ASN A 55 1.94 19.65 -11.56
CA ASN A 55 1.67 20.87 -12.32
C ASN A 55 1.84 20.67 -13.83
N SER A 56 2.57 19.63 -14.23
CA SER A 56 2.74 19.18 -15.62
C SER A 56 1.45 18.69 -16.29
N ILE A 57 0.33 18.55 -15.59
CA ILE A 57 -0.98 18.45 -16.25
C ILE A 57 -1.26 19.73 -17.06
N LYS A 58 -0.67 20.87 -16.67
CA LYS A 58 -0.90 22.19 -17.25
C LYS A 58 0.11 22.58 -18.33
N GLU A 59 1.31 21.99 -18.34
CA GLU A 59 2.38 22.36 -19.27
C GLU A 59 3.08 21.14 -19.85
N GLU A 60 3.28 21.20 -21.16
CA GLU A 60 3.61 20.14 -22.11
C GLU A 60 2.49 19.10 -22.29
N ILE A 61 2.00 19.06 -23.54
CA ILE A 61 0.97 18.18 -24.10
C ILE A 61 0.97 16.83 -23.38
N THR A 62 0.09 16.72 -22.40
CA THR A 62 -0.18 15.47 -21.70
C THR A 62 -1.18 14.73 -22.56
N ASP A 63 -0.73 13.72 -23.29
CA ASP A 63 -1.57 13.02 -24.26
C ASP A 63 -2.65 12.18 -23.54
N VAL A 64 -2.32 11.64 -22.36
CA VAL A 64 -3.23 10.77 -21.60
C VAL A 64 -3.05 10.97 -20.10
N VAL A 65 -4.17 11.27 -19.42
CA VAL A 65 -4.28 11.29 -17.96
C VAL A 65 -5.24 10.19 -17.52
N GLU A 66 -4.77 9.29 -16.67
CA GLU A 66 -5.56 8.18 -16.15
C GLU A 66 -5.55 8.18 -14.61
N ILE A 67 -6.69 7.83 -14.04
CA ILE A 67 -6.80 7.55 -12.61
C ILE A 67 -7.01 6.06 -12.47
N HIS A 68 -6.13 5.43 -11.70
CA HIS A 68 -6.18 4.01 -11.42
C HIS A 68 -6.35 3.81 -9.93
N SER A 69 -7.28 2.93 -9.55
CA SER A 69 -7.54 2.60 -8.14
C SER A 69 -7.39 1.11 -7.94
N PHE A 70 -6.53 0.73 -7.01
CA PHE A 70 -6.44 -0.64 -6.51
C PHE A 70 -7.15 -0.71 -5.15
N CYS A 71 -8.06 -1.65 -5.01
CA CYS A 71 -8.75 -1.88 -3.74
C CYS A 71 -8.69 -3.35 -3.35
N VAL A 72 -8.52 -3.60 -2.07
CA VAL A 72 -8.63 -4.89 -1.42
C VAL A 72 -9.61 -4.72 -0.27
N ALA A 73 -10.66 -5.53 -0.23
CA ALA A 73 -11.64 -5.46 0.84
C ALA A 73 -12.08 -6.87 1.25
N ASN A 74 -12.29 -7.04 2.55
CA ASN A 74 -12.93 -8.21 3.14
C ASN A 74 -13.85 -7.73 4.29
N GLN A 75 -14.48 -8.66 4.99
CA GLN A 75 -15.41 -8.31 6.08
C GLN A 75 -14.78 -7.49 7.22
N LYS A 76 -13.47 -7.64 7.44
CA LYS A 76 -12.75 -7.04 8.58
C LYS A 76 -11.88 -5.85 8.17
N THR A 77 -11.58 -5.68 6.90
CA THR A 77 -10.60 -4.71 6.44
C THR A 77 -10.97 -4.19 5.06
N TYR A 78 -10.65 -2.93 4.81
CA TYR A 78 -10.54 -2.44 3.45
C TYR A 78 -9.27 -1.63 3.30
N GLY A 79 -8.69 -1.66 2.10
CA GLY A 79 -7.59 -0.84 1.66
C GLY A 79 -7.87 -0.39 0.24
N ILE A 80 -7.62 0.88 -0.04
CA ILE A 80 -7.66 1.46 -1.37
C ILE A 80 -6.45 2.39 -1.55
N ALA A 81 -5.82 2.30 -2.72
CA ALA A 81 -4.79 3.21 -3.17
C ALA A 81 -5.13 3.69 -4.58
N THR A 82 -5.18 5.01 -4.75
CA THR A 82 -5.52 5.66 -6.01
C THR A 82 -4.33 6.48 -6.49
N TYR A 83 -3.85 6.18 -7.69
CA TYR A 83 -2.75 6.89 -8.33
C TYR A 83 -3.20 7.57 -9.63
N LEU A 84 -2.55 8.68 -9.92
CA LEU A 84 -2.60 9.35 -11.20
C LEU A 84 -1.47 8.80 -12.06
N ARG A 85 -1.79 8.35 -13.26
CA ARG A 85 -0.81 8.04 -14.29
C ARG A 85 -0.91 9.09 -15.38
N VAL A 86 0.21 9.72 -15.68
CA VAL A 86 0.32 10.81 -16.66
C VAL A 86 1.30 10.36 -17.74
N LEU A 87 0.81 10.18 -18.96
CA LEU A 87 1.68 9.94 -20.12
C LEU A 87 2.13 11.29 -20.67
N LYS A 88 3.43 11.52 -20.61
CA LYS A 88 4.11 12.69 -21.16
C LYS A 88 4.99 12.26 -22.33
N ARG A 89 5.45 13.23 -23.12
CA ARG A 89 6.49 13.01 -24.14
C ARG A 89 7.78 12.43 -23.57
N SER A 90 8.13 12.80 -22.35
CA SER A 90 9.33 12.33 -21.65
C SER A 90 9.17 10.96 -20.98
N GLY A 91 7.96 10.38 -20.97
CA GLY A 91 7.67 9.09 -20.35
C GLY A 91 6.43 9.11 -19.47
N ILE A 92 6.31 8.09 -18.61
CA ILE A 92 5.16 7.89 -17.73
C ILE A 92 5.52 8.39 -16.33
N GLU A 93 4.70 9.27 -15.79
CA GLU A 93 4.77 9.69 -14.40
C GLU A 93 3.60 9.09 -13.60
N VAL A 94 3.89 8.55 -12.42
CA VAL A 94 2.88 7.97 -11.53
C VAL A 94 2.96 8.64 -10.16
N ASN A 95 1.82 9.17 -9.69
CA ASN A 95 1.73 9.83 -8.39
C ASN A 95 0.59 9.28 -7.56
N LEU A 96 0.84 8.99 -6.28
CA LEU A 96 -0.21 8.60 -5.34
C LEU A 96 -1.05 9.84 -4.98
N ILE A 97 -2.32 9.86 -5.39
CA ILE A 97 -3.24 10.95 -5.05
C ILE A 97 -3.78 10.75 -3.64
N THR A 98 -4.30 9.56 -3.38
CA THR A 98 -4.93 9.24 -2.10
C THR A 98 -4.84 7.75 -1.81
N SER A 99 -4.85 7.43 -0.53
CA SER A 99 -4.97 6.06 -0.04
C SER A 99 -5.80 6.08 1.22
N LYS A 100 -6.60 5.04 1.43
CA LYS A 100 -7.37 4.85 2.65
C LYS A 100 -7.38 3.38 3.00
N SER A 101 -7.13 3.09 4.26
CA SER A 101 -7.32 1.74 4.78
C SER A 101 -8.02 1.83 6.13
N ARG A 102 -8.68 0.74 6.50
CA ARG A 102 -9.30 0.54 7.81
C ARG A 102 -9.24 -0.93 8.13
N VAL A 103 -8.88 -1.22 9.37
CA VAL A 103 -9.08 -2.51 10.01
C VAL A 103 -10.22 -2.34 11.02
N THR A 104 -11.17 -3.26 11.07
CA THR A 104 -12.18 -3.31 12.12
C THR A 104 -11.49 -3.73 13.41
N SER A 105 -11.66 -2.96 14.49
CA SER A 105 -11.21 -3.39 15.82
C SER A 105 -11.75 -4.78 16.11
N LEU A 106 -10.86 -5.70 16.46
CA LEU A 106 -11.26 -6.95 17.09
C LEU A 106 -12.02 -6.58 18.38
N LYS A 107 -13.19 -7.20 18.58
CA LYS A 107 -13.92 -7.15 19.85
C LYS A 107 -13.44 -8.28 20.75
#